data_AF-A0A3A6N314-F1
#
_entry.id   AF-A0A3A6N314-F1
#
_cell.length_a   1.000
_cell.length_b   1.000
_cell.length_c   1.000
_cell.angle_alpha   90.00
_cell.angle_beta   90.00
_cell.angle_gamma   90.00
#
_symmetry.space_group_name_H-M   'P 1'
#
loop_
_entity.id
_entity.type
_entity.pdbx_description
1 polymer ?
#
loop_
_entity_poly.entity_id
_entity_poly.type
_entity_poly.pdbx_seq_one_letter_code
_entity_poly.pdbx_strand_id
1 'polypeptide(L)'
;MRRALLFLVLFLAFASPSLAEIRVEEKDYLPVAVNGGGYWTEKVETEWELASVEAVAYEVYHLQSVLPVLKEKDWPVYVVRKRCFFPFPGEIAGCAVPGAAFVFASKANAGYIYVFQERERWVRVPPGEEHVKQVLQMRGTPVTPENVREIREKEFWLWRWEMRKQWTAVTVLASPYLSAYVAAHEVGHLVRFGFLSESDLREYLRLRGLEDIERKRLHDNPEEVFAEDFRWLFGTERANQVEYRPSYPEPGEKEKTWILEKLG
;
A
#
# COMPACT_ATOMS: atom_id res chain seq x y z
N MET A 1 -49.90 -13.70 -31.14
CA MET A 1 -49.45 -12.85 -30.01
C MET A 1 -48.71 -13.60 -28.90
N ARG A 2 -49.04 -14.87 -28.55
CA ARG A 2 -48.34 -15.63 -27.48
C ARG A 2 -46.83 -15.89 -27.72
N ARG A 3 -46.37 -15.93 -28.97
CA ARG A 3 -44.95 -16.17 -29.32
C ARG A 3 -44.05 -14.94 -29.10
N ALA A 4 -44.61 -13.73 -29.17
CA ALA A 4 -43.84 -12.49 -28.94
C ALA A 4 -43.58 -12.24 -27.44
N LEU A 5 -44.48 -12.70 -26.56
CA LEU A 5 -44.32 -12.56 -25.11
C LEU A 5 -43.19 -13.46 -24.57
N LEU A 6 -42.98 -14.64 -25.16
CA LEU A 6 -41.93 -15.58 -24.77
C LEU A 6 -40.52 -15.05 -25.08
N PHE A 7 -40.35 -14.32 -26.19
CA PHE A 7 -39.08 -13.69 -26.52
C PHE A 7 -38.77 -12.49 -25.62
N LEU A 8 -39.79 -11.74 -25.16
CA LEU A 8 -39.60 -10.61 -24.24
C LEU A 8 -39.15 -11.07 -22.84
N VAL A 9 -39.65 -12.22 -22.37
CA VAL A 9 -39.24 -12.82 -21.09
C VAL A 9 -37.84 -13.43 -21.17
N LEU A 10 -37.46 -14.01 -22.32
CA LEU A 10 -36.08 -14.47 -22.56
C LEU A 10 -35.08 -13.31 -22.70
N PHE A 11 -35.51 -12.14 -23.22
CA PHE A 11 -34.64 -10.96 -23.32
C PHE A 11 -34.41 -10.28 -21.95
N LEU A 12 -35.36 -10.39 -21.02
CA LEU A 12 -35.19 -9.95 -19.63
C LEU A 12 -34.40 -10.95 -18.77
N ALA A 13 -34.14 -12.16 -19.29
CA ALA A 13 -33.24 -13.14 -18.70
C ALA A 13 -31.77 -13.00 -19.17
N PHE A 14 -31.47 -12.04 -20.05
CA PHE A 14 -30.15 -11.40 -20.02
C PHE A 14 -30.08 -10.56 -18.75
N ALA A 15 -29.98 -11.26 -17.60
CA ALA A 15 -29.37 -10.70 -16.43
C ALA A 15 -28.10 -10.03 -16.93
N SER A 16 -28.06 -8.70 -16.88
CA SER A 16 -26.80 -7.98 -17.00
C SER A 16 -25.83 -8.78 -16.14
N PRO A 17 -24.72 -9.29 -16.67
CA PRO A 17 -23.74 -9.92 -15.80
C PRO A 17 -23.47 -8.85 -14.75
N SER A 18 -23.94 -9.10 -13.52
CA SER A 18 -23.63 -8.23 -12.40
C SER A 18 -22.13 -8.43 -12.29
N LEU A 19 -21.37 -7.53 -12.91
CA LEU A 19 -19.94 -7.51 -12.80
C LEU A 19 -19.70 -7.46 -11.29
N ALA A 20 -19.08 -8.51 -10.78
CA ALA A 20 -18.79 -8.68 -9.37
C ALA A 20 -17.67 -7.70 -9.03
N GLU A 21 -18.00 -6.43 -8.96
CA GLU A 21 -17.06 -5.35 -8.69
C GLU A 21 -17.00 -5.11 -7.18
N ILE A 22 -15.81 -4.83 -6.66
CA ILE A 22 -15.65 -4.31 -5.31
C ILE A 22 -16.45 -3.01 -5.21
N ARG A 23 -17.38 -2.95 -4.25
CA ARG A 23 -18.28 -1.79 -4.09
C ARG A 23 -17.86 -0.97 -2.90
N VAL A 24 -17.80 0.35 -3.08
CA VAL A 24 -17.59 1.28 -1.97
C VAL A 24 -18.95 1.76 -1.47
N GLU A 25 -19.24 1.50 -0.20
CA GLU A 25 -20.51 1.88 0.43
C GLU A 25 -20.27 2.69 1.70
N GLU A 26 -20.93 3.83 1.82
CA GLU A 26 -20.91 4.58 3.07
C GLU A 26 -21.94 4.02 4.06
N LYS A 27 -21.55 3.90 5.34
CA LYS A 27 -22.42 3.46 6.43
C LYS A 27 -22.22 4.32 7.67
N ASP A 28 -23.32 4.60 8.37
CA ASP A 28 -23.29 5.29 9.67
C ASP A 28 -22.74 4.38 10.81
N TYR A 29 -22.84 3.07 10.63
CA TYR A 29 -22.47 2.05 11.61
C TYR A 29 -21.87 0.82 10.90
N LEU A 30 -21.14 0.00 11.66
CA LEU A 30 -20.68 -1.30 11.19
C LEU A 30 -21.89 -2.17 10.78
N PRO A 31 -21.96 -2.64 9.51
CA PRO A 31 -23.10 -3.41 9.02
C PRO A 31 -23.12 -4.87 9.52
N VAL A 32 -22.01 -5.31 10.14
CA VAL A 32 -21.85 -6.67 10.68
C VAL A 32 -21.08 -6.61 12.00
N ALA A 33 -21.26 -7.63 12.84
CA ALA A 33 -20.39 -7.84 13.98
C ALA A 33 -19.04 -8.37 13.48
N VAL A 34 -17.95 -7.68 13.77
CA VAL A 34 -16.59 -8.15 13.51
C VAL A 34 -16.22 -9.14 14.63
N ASN A 35 -15.92 -10.39 14.25
CA ASN A 35 -15.82 -11.60 15.09
C ASN A 35 -15.46 -11.40 16.58
N GLY A 36 -16.40 -11.70 17.47
CA GLY A 36 -16.16 -12.25 18.81
C GLY A 36 -15.47 -11.41 19.89
N GLY A 37 -14.95 -10.21 19.60
CA GLY A 37 -14.07 -9.50 20.54
C GLY A 37 -14.31 -8.00 20.65
N GLY A 38 -15.13 -7.57 21.62
CA GLY A 38 -14.93 -6.32 22.37
C GLY A 38 -14.77 -4.99 21.61
N TYR A 39 -15.14 -4.86 20.34
CA TYR A 39 -15.12 -3.58 19.66
C TYR A 39 -16.23 -2.67 20.19
N TRP A 40 -15.93 -1.38 20.30
CA TRP A 40 -16.95 -0.37 20.45
C TRP A 40 -16.74 0.75 19.44
N THR A 41 -17.84 1.40 19.10
CA THR A 41 -17.83 2.54 18.18
C THR A 41 -18.14 3.81 18.92
N GLU A 42 -17.45 4.87 18.55
CA GLU A 42 -17.70 6.21 19.09
C GLU A 42 -18.06 7.17 17.97
N LYS A 43 -18.77 8.24 18.33
CA LYS A 43 -19.01 9.35 17.42
C LYS A 43 -17.69 10.08 17.17
N VAL A 44 -17.53 10.59 15.95
CA VAL A 44 -16.47 11.55 15.64
C VAL A 44 -16.69 12.83 16.45
N GLU A 45 -15.60 13.48 16.84
CA GLU A 45 -15.63 14.80 17.48
C GLU A 45 -15.74 15.90 16.41
N THR A 46 -15.19 15.67 15.22
CA THR A 46 -15.13 16.61 14.10
C THR A 46 -15.29 15.91 12.75
N GLU A 47 -15.73 16.64 11.73
CA GLU A 47 -15.80 16.12 10.35
C GLU A 47 -14.42 15.77 9.77
N TRP A 48 -13.35 16.35 10.30
CA TRP A 48 -11.98 16.08 9.88
C TRP A 48 -11.52 14.65 10.18
N GLU A 49 -12.16 13.96 11.12
CA GLU A 49 -11.88 12.55 11.42
C GLU A 49 -12.45 11.60 10.36
N LEU A 50 -13.39 12.06 9.53
CA LEU A 50 -14.05 11.22 8.55
C LEU A 50 -13.08 10.77 7.46
N ALA A 51 -13.17 9.50 7.09
CA ALA A 51 -12.50 8.98 5.92
C ALA A 51 -13.10 9.58 4.64
N SER A 52 -12.25 9.86 3.64
CA SER A 52 -12.66 10.39 2.35
C SER A 52 -13.22 9.26 1.47
N VAL A 53 -14.54 9.23 1.31
CA VAL A 53 -15.24 8.26 0.44
C VAL A 53 -14.67 8.29 -0.98
N GLU A 54 -14.40 9.49 -1.50
CA GLU A 54 -13.84 9.70 -2.83
C GLU A 54 -12.45 9.07 -2.99
N ALA A 55 -11.59 9.21 -1.97
CA ALA A 55 -10.26 8.61 -2.00
C ALA A 55 -10.31 7.08 -1.90
N VAL A 56 -11.21 6.53 -1.07
CA VAL A 56 -11.44 5.08 -0.99
C VAL A 56 -11.94 4.54 -2.32
N ALA A 57 -12.94 5.18 -2.93
CA ALA A 57 -13.49 4.78 -4.22
C ALA A 57 -12.45 4.84 -5.35
N TYR A 58 -11.63 5.90 -5.38
CA TYR A 58 -10.55 6.03 -6.34
C TYR A 58 -9.49 4.93 -6.17
N GLU A 59 -9.10 4.63 -4.92
CA GLU A 59 -8.11 3.59 -4.63
C GLU A 59 -8.61 2.21 -5.04
N VAL A 60 -9.86 1.86 -4.69
CA VAL A 60 -10.48 0.61 -5.10
C VAL A 60 -10.54 0.48 -6.62
N TYR A 61 -10.98 1.54 -7.31
CA TYR A 61 -10.99 1.58 -8.78
C TYR A 61 -9.58 1.39 -9.37
N HIS A 62 -8.57 2.05 -8.79
CA HIS A 62 -7.19 1.88 -9.21
C HIS A 62 -6.74 0.44 -9.08
N LEU A 63 -6.94 -0.19 -7.91
CA LEU A 63 -6.57 -1.57 -7.66
C LEU A 63 -7.25 -2.52 -8.65
N GLN A 64 -8.54 -2.32 -8.93
CA GLN A 64 -9.26 -3.11 -9.94
C GLN A 64 -8.79 -2.85 -11.37
N SER A 65 -8.17 -1.70 -11.64
CA SER A 65 -7.57 -1.39 -12.95
C SER A 65 -6.21 -2.08 -13.14
N VAL A 66 -5.39 -2.18 -12.09
CA VAL A 66 -4.07 -2.82 -12.14
C VAL A 66 -4.13 -4.32 -11.89
N LEU A 67 -5.17 -4.80 -11.20
CA LEU A 67 -5.46 -6.21 -10.93
C LEU A 67 -6.89 -6.53 -11.38
N PRO A 68 -7.13 -6.76 -12.69
CA PRO A 68 -8.46 -6.97 -13.24
C PRO A 68 -9.25 -8.12 -12.60
N VAL A 69 -8.58 -9.14 -12.07
CA VAL A 69 -9.20 -10.27 -11.35
C VAL A 69 -10.05 -9.81 -10.15
N LEU A 70 -9.75 -8.63 -9.58
CA LEU A 70 -10.54 -8.06 -8.49
C LEU A 70 -11.96 -7.65 -8.94
N LYS A 71 -12.22 -7.52 -10.25
CA LYS A 71 -13.56 -7.28 -10.82
C LYS A 71 -14.41 -8.55 -10.93
N GLU A 72 -13.90 -9.68 -10.46
CA GLU A 72 -14.63 -10.94 -10.34
C GLU A 72 -15.10 -11.20 -8.89
N LYS A 73 -14.80 -10.27 -7.97
CA LYS A 73 -15.08 -10.39 -6.54
C LYS A 73 -16.10 -9.34 -6.09
N ASP A 74 -17.23 -9.80 -5.57
CA ASP A 74 -18.28 -8.96 -4.99
C ASP A 74 -17.96 -8.63 -3.51
N TRP A 75 -16.79 -8.04 -3.27
CA TRP A 75 -16.40 -7.62 -1.92
C TRP A 75 -16.89 -6.20 -1.64
N PRO A 76 -17.68 -5.97 -0.58
CA PRO A 76 -17.94 -4.61 -0.13
C PRO A 76 -16.75 -4.03 0.63
N VAL A 77 -16.45 -2.77 0.34
CA VAL A 77 -15.56 -1.88 1.10
C VAL A 77 -16.43 -0.80 1.73
N TYR A 78 -16.60 -0.84 3.04
CA TYR A 78 -17.46 0.09 3.76
C TYR A 78 -16.68 1.27 4.29
N VAL A 79 -17.11 2.49 3.97
CA VAL A 79 -16.64 3.70 4.64
C VAL A 79 -17.56 3.98 5.82
N VAL A 80 -17.07 3.76 7.03
CA VAL A 80 -17.85 3.84 8.26
C VAL A 80 -17.60 5.17 8.95
N ARG A 81 -18.65 5.96 9.14
CA ARG A 81 -18.58 7.34 9.69
C ARG A 81 -18.24 7.43 11.19
N LYS A 82 -17.93 6.29 11.83
CA LYS A 82 -17.63 6.19 13.26
C LYS A 82 -16.21 5.74 13.49
N ARG A 83 -15.68 6.16 14.63
CA ARG A 83 -14.42 5.61 15.15
C ARG A 83 -14.66 4.19 15.63
N CYS A 84 -13.65 3.34 15.45
CA CYS A 84 -13.66 1.97 15.92
C CYS A 84 -12.45 1.73 16.84
N PHE A 85 -12.67 1.05 17.95
CA PHE A 85 -11.64 0.73 18.94
C PHE A 85 -11.58 -0.76 19.19
N PHE A 86 -10.37 -1.31 19.26
CA PHE A 86 -10.11 -2.64 19.81
C PHE A 86 -9.76 -2.56 21.30
N PRO A 87 -10.05 -3.61 22.09
CA PRO A 87 -9.59 -3.72 23.47
C PRO A 87 -8.08 -3.52 23.64
N PHE A 88 -7.29 -3.95 22.64
CA PHE A 88 -5.84 -3.74 22.50
C PHE A 88 -5.53 -3.80 20.99
N PRO A 89 -5.20 -2.70 20.29
CA PRO A 89 -4.22 -1.67 20.66
C PRO A 89 -4.76 -0.23 20.73
N GLY A 90 -6.10 -0.05 20.71
CA GLY A 90 -6.75 1.27 20.69
C GLY A 90 -7.54 1.52 19.40
N GLU A 91 -7.61 2.79 18.99
CA GLU A 91 -8.31 3.22 17.78
C GLU A 91 -7.70 2.60 16.52
N ILE A 92 -8.55 2.15 15.58
CA ILE A 92 -8.12 1.62 14.28
C ILE A 92 -8.73 2.43 13.14
N ALA A 93 -7.97 2.58 12.06
CA ALA A 93 -8.42 3.29 10.85
C ALA A 93 -9.06 2.34 9.81
N GLY A 94 -8.79 1.04 9.89
CA GLY A 94 -9.38 0.03 9.01
C GLY A 94 -9.44 -1.35 9.64
N CYS A 95 -10.19 -2.24 8.99
CA CYS A 95 -10.21 -3.67 9.29
C CYS A 95 -10.76 -4.44 8.09
N ALA A 96 -10.25 -5.65 7.86
CA ALA A 96 -10.81 -6.60 6.92
C ALA A 96 -11.26 -7.88 7.63
N VAL A 97 -12.37 -8.43 7.15
CA VAL A 97 -12.84 -9.78 7.45
C VAL A 97 -12.97 -10.56 6.15
N PRO A 98 -13.05 -11.89 6.17
CA PRO A 98 -13.28 -12.66 4.95
C PRO A 98 -14.49 -12.12 4.17
N GLY A 99 -14.23 -11.56 3.00
CA GLY A 99 -15.23 -11.04 2.07
C GLY A 99 -15.65 -9.58 2.25
N ALA A 100 -15.15 -8.83 3.24
CA ALA A 100 -15.50 -7.40 3.40
C ALA A 100 -14.39 -6.59 4.09
N ALA A 101 -14.20 -5.34 3.67
CA ALA A 101 -13.28 -4.41 4.29
C ALA A 101 -14.03 -3.18 4.84
N PHE A 102 -13.45 -2.54 5.85
CA PHE A 102 -13.99 -1.38 6.54
C PHE A 102 -12.91 -0.31 6.65
N VAL A 103 -13.24 0.91 6.28
CA VAL A 103 -12.43 2.12 6.47
C VAL A 103 -13.17 3.00 7.46
N PHE A 104 -12.58 3.24 8.63
CA PHE A 104 -13.22 3.95 9.74
C PHE A 104 -12.84 5.43 9.77
N ALA A 105 -13.68 6.23 10.42
CA ALA A 105 -13.25 7.54 10.88
C ALA A 105 -12.12 7.38 11.91
N SER A 106 -11.13 8.27 11.89
CA SER A 106 -9.99 8.21 12.78
C SER A 106 -9.41 9.60 13.08
N LYS A 107 -8.89 9.80 14.29
CA LYS A 107 -8.09 10.97 14.66
C LYS A 107 -6.84 11.15 13.81
N ALA A 108 -6.33 10.07 13.20
CA ALA A 108 -5.25 10.17 12.23
C ALA A 108 -5.65 11.03 11.01
N ASN A 109 -6.93 11.03 10.64
CA ASN A 109 -7.47 11.82 9.51
C ASN A 109 -7.59 13.32 9.83
N ALA A 110 -7.67 13.67 11.12
CA ALA A 110 -7.85 15.05 11.58
C ALA A 110 -6.55 15.89 11.57
N GLY A 111 -5.41 15.27 11.26
CA GLY A 111 -4.10 15.93 11.23
C GLY A 111 -3.69 16.46 9.86
N TYR A 112 -2.52 17.10 9.86
CA TYR A 112 -1.67 17.23 8.67
C TYR A 112 -0.50 16.27 8.86
N ILE A 113 -0.14 15.48 7.86
CA ILE A 113 1.07 14.66 7.95
C ILE A 113 2.23 15.27 7.18
N TYR A 114 3.41 14.81 7.55
CA TYR A 114 4.63 14.95 6.78
C TYR A 114 4.67 13.81 5.74
N VAL A 115 4.62 14.15 4.46
CA VAL A 115 4.74 13.19 3.36
C VAL A 115 6.19 13.02 2.92
N PHE A 116 6.54 11.81 2.52
CA PHE A 116 7.82 11.54 1.87
C PHE A 116 7.68 11.86 0.39
N GLN A 117 8.54 12.73 -0.13
CA GLN A 117 8.64 12.95 -1.57
C GLN A 117 9.99 12.46 -2.06
N GLU A 118 9.97 11.62 -3.08
CA GLU A 118 11.16 11.40 -3.88
C GLU A 118 11.39 12.64 -4.74
N ARG A 119 12.57 13.24 -4.60
CA ARG A 119 12.97 14.37 -5.44
C ARG A 119 14.30 14.04 -6.11
N GLU A 120 14.35 14.36 -7.39
CA GLU A 120 15.61 14.36 -8.13
C GLU A 120 16.51 15.47 -7.62
N ARG A 121 17.75 15.12 -7.26
CA ARG A 121 18.76 16.12 -6.92
C ARG A 121 20.16 15.71 -7.35
N TRP A 122 20.97 16.71 -7.68
CA TRP A 122 22.41 16.54 -7.83
C TRP A 122 23.03 16.21 -6.47
N VAL A 123 23.74 15.08 -6.38
CA VAL A 123 24.48 14.69 -5.18
C VAL A 123 25.95 14.54 -5.48
N ARG A 124 26.78 14.87 -4.47
CA ARG A 124 28.22 14.67 -4.54
C ARG A 124 28.54 13.20 -4.26
N VAL A 125 29.21 12.57 -5.20
CA VAL A 125 29.73 11.20 -5.06
C VAL A 125 31.25 11.19 -5.25
N PRO A 126 31.97 10.36 -4.50
CA PRO A 126 33.40 10.21 -4.68
C PRO A 126 33.69 9.58 -6.05
N PRO A 127 34.79 9.96 -6.72
CA PRO A 127 35.16 9.40 -8.00
C PRO A 127 35.52 7.90 -7.89
N GLY A 128 35.04 7.14 -8.87
CA GLY A 128 35.37 5.71 -9.02
C GLY A 128 36.87 5.49 -9.26
N GLU A 129 37.35 4.28 -8.99
CA GLU A 129 38.78 3.95 -9.07
C GLU A 129 39.39 4.17 -10.44
N GLU A 130 38.69 3.83 -11.52
CA GLU A 130 39.17 4.03 -12.89
C GLU A 130 39.37 5.51 -13.21
N HIS A 131 38.46 6.37 -12.74
CA HIS A 131 38.54 7.80 -12.94
C HIS A 131 39.73 8.40 -12.16
N VAL A 132 39.94 7.96 -10.91
CA VAL A 132 41.11 8.39 -10.11
C VAL A 132 42.42 7.96 -10.78
N LYS A 133 42.47 6.73 -11.33
CA LYS A 133 43.64 6.22 -12.06
C LYS A 133 43.94 7.07 -13.31
N GLN A 134 42.93 7.46 -14.08
CA GLN A 134 43.10 8.34 -15.24
C GLN A 134 43.67 9.71 -14.85
N VAL A 135 43.18 10.31 -13.76
CA VAL A 135 43.68 11.61 -13.28
C VAL A 135 45.14 11.52 -12.83
N LEU A 136 45.48 10.50 -12.05
CA LEU A 136 46.87 10.27 -11.62
C LEU A 136 47.79 10.05 -12.82
N GLN A 137 47.33 9.30 -13.83
CA GLN A 137 48.06 9.07 -15.07
C GLN A 137 48.27 10.36 -15.88
N MET A 138 47.24 11.21 -16.03
CA MET A 138 47.37 12.51 -16.69
C MET A 138 48.38 13.44 -16.00
N ARG A 139 48.57 13.27 -14.69
CA ARG A 139 49.52 14.06 -13.88
C ARG A 139 50.90 13.43 -13.77
N GLY A 140 51.13 12.27 -14.40
CA GLY A 140 52.38 11.52 -14.22
C GLY A 140 52.64 11.10 -12.77
N THR A 141 51.60 11.02 -11.93
CA THR A 141 51.70 10.66 -10.52
C THR A 141 51.43 9.16 -10.35
N PRO A 142 52.24 8.41 -9.58
CA PRO A 142 52.04 6.96 -9.43
C PRO A 142 50.75 6.65 -8.66
N VAL A 143 50.09 5.54 -9.05
CA VAL A 143 48.87 5.05 -8.41
C VAL A 143 49.24 4.35 -7.10
N THR A 144 49.31 5.12 -6.01
CA THR A 144 49.48 4.60 -4.64
C THR A 144 48.23 4.87 -3.80
N PRO A 145 47.98 4.12 -2.72
CA PRO A 145 46.85 4.36 -1.82
C PRO A 145 46.82 5.80 -1.27
N GLU A 146 47.99 6.38 -0.98
CA GLU A 146 48.13 7.74 -0.49
C GLU A 146 47.71 8.78 -1.52
N ASN A 147 48.15 8.63 -2.78
CA ASN A 147 47.80 9.55 -3.87
C ASN A 147 46.33 9.42 -4.28
N VAL A 148 45.78 8.20 -4.27
CA VAL A 148 44.35 7.94 -4.50
C VAL A 148 43.51 8.62 -3.42
N ARG A 149 43.92 8.50 -2.16
CA ARG A 149 43.26 9.16 -1.03
C ARG A 149 43.32 10.68 -1.17
N GLU A 150 44.48 11.22 -1.51
CA GLU A 150 44.66 12.67 -1.70
C GLU A 150 43.76 13.23 -2.81
N ILE A 151 43.68 12.57 -3.97
CA ILE A 151 42.80 13.00 -5.08
C ILE A 151 41.31 12.94 -4.67
N ARG A 152 40.90 11.90 -3.93
CA ARG A 152 39.51 11.75 -3.45
C ARG A 152 39.13 12.76 -2.37
N GLU A 153 40.08 13.15 -1.52
CA GLU A 153 39.82 14.08 -0.41
C GLU A 153 39.90 15.55 -0.83
N LYS A 154 40.83 15.89 -1.74
CA LYS A 154 41.17 17.30 -2.00
C LYS A 154 40.58 17.88 -3.27
N GLU A 155 40.27 17.07 -4.28
CA GLU A 155 40.15 17.64 -5.63
C GLU A 155 38.87 17.30 -6.40
N PHE A 156 38.21 16.17 -6.13
CA PHE A 156 37.11 15.74 -7.00
C PHE A 156 35.87 15.29 -6.25
N TRP A 157 34.79 16.04 -6.47
CA TRP A 157 33.42 15.62 -6.19
C TRP A 157 32.70 15.55 -7.52
N LEU A 158 32.33 14.34 -7.96
CA LEU A 158 31.46 14.18 -9.11
C LEU A 158 30.03 14.47 -8.68
N TRP A 159 29.29 15.18 -9.53
CA TRP A 159 27.85 15.37 -9.33
C TRP A 159 27.12 14.29 -10.11
N ARG A 160 26.37 13.45 -9.41
CA ARG A 160 25.47 12.46 -10.02
C ARG A 160 24.03 12.88 -9.77
N TRP A 161 23.20 12.75 -10.80
CA TRP A 161 21.76 12.87 -10.65
C TRP A 161 21.24 11.60 -9.97
N GLU A 162 20.70 11.74 -8.76
CA GLU A 162 20.09 10.62 -8.03
C GLU A 162 18.67 10.95 -7.61
N MET A 163 17.79 9.95 -7.73
CA MET A 163 16.52 9.93 -7.00
C MET A 163 16.83 9.71 -5.51
N ARG A 164 16.44 10.65 -4.66
CA ARG A 164 16.52 10.46 -3.21
C ARG A 164 15.18 10.75 -2.57
N LYS A 165 14.77 9.87 -1.66
CA LYS A 165 13.72 10.14 -0.67
C LYS A 165 14.18 11.34 0.17
N GLN A 166 13.51 12.47 0.03
CA GLN A 166 13.77 13.67 0.82
C GLN A 166 12.56 13.91 1.72
N TRP A 167 12.85 14.05 3.02
CA TRP A 167 11.88 14.53 4.00
C TRP A 167 11.46 15.93 3.63
N THR A 168 10.30 16.06 3.00
CA THR A 168 9.71 17.35 2.65
C THR A 168 8.44 17.48 3.46
N ALA A 169 8.45 18.38 4.44
CA ALA A 169 7.25 18.74 5.16
C ALA A 169 6.30 19.47 4.20
N VAL A 170 5.38 18.73 3.57
CA VAL A 170 4.26 19.31 2.85
C VAL A 170 3.00 19.08 3.66
N THR A 171 2.34 20.17 4.05
CA THR A 171 1.08 20.14 4.78
C THR A 171 -0.04 19.74 3.83
N VAL A 172 -0.52 18.51 3.93
CA VAL A 172 -1.70 18.00 3.21
C VAL A 172 -2.75 17.52 4.20
N LEU A 173 -4.03 17.64 3.84
CA LEU A 173 -5.12 17.08 4.66
C LEU A 173 -4.91 15.58 4.81
N ALA A 174 -4.95 15.07 6.04
CA ALA A 174 -4.65 13.67 6.29
C ALA A 174 -5.67 12.69 5.71
N SER A 175 -6.95 13.10 5.72
CA SER A 175 -8.07 12.25 5.34
C SER A 175 -7.93 11.59 3.96
N PRO A 176 -7.66 12.28 2.83
CA PRO A 176 -7.64 11.62 1.52
C PRO A 176 -6.55 10.55 1.34
N TYR A 177 -5.28 10.84 1.61
CA TYR A 177 -4.24 9.84 1.37
C TYR A 177 -4.21 8.76 2.47
N LEU A 178 -4.62 9.05 3.72
CA LEU A 178 -4.81 7.98 4.73
C LEU A 178 -5.95 7.06 4.35
N SER A 179 -7.05 7.61 3.82
CA SER A 179 -8.16 6.79 3.35
C SER A 179 -7.75 5.89 2.17
N ALA A 180 -6.92 6.39 1.26
CA ALA A 180 -6.31 5.60 0.20
C ALA A 180 -5.37 4.52 0.76
N TYR A 181 -4.48 4.88 1.70
CA TYR A 181 -3.58 3.95 2.38
C TYR A 181 -4.36 2.80 3.04
N VAL A 182 -5.38 3.13 3.84
CA VAL A 182 -6.19 2.12 4.53
C VAL A 182 -6.94 1.28 3.51
N ALA A 183 -7.59 1.87 2.52
CA ALA A 183 -8.32 1.12 1.50
C ALA A 183 -7.43 0.09 0.79
N ALA A 184 -6.24 0.48 0.35
CA ALA A 184 -5.32 -0.44 -0.31
C ALA A 184 -4.78 -1.52 0.63
N HIS A 185 -4.47 -1.19 1.89
CA HIS A 185 -4.06 -2.17 2.89
C HIS A 185 -5.16 -3.20 3.17
N GLU A 186 -6.39 -2.75 3.45
CA GLU A 186 -7.51 -3.65 3.75
C GLU A 186 -7.93 -4.49 2.54
N VAL A 187 -7.85 -3.95 1.32
CA VAL A 187 -8.03 -4.76 0.09
C VAL A 187 -6.93 -5.80 -0.03
N GLY A 188 -5.69 -5.51 0.39
CA GLY A 188 -4.61 -6.51 0.49
C GLY A 188 -4.98 -7.69 1.38
N HIS A 189 -5.61 -7.44 2.54
CA HIS A 189 -6.18 -8.51 3.36
C HIS A 189 -7.29 -9.30 2.64
N LEU A 190 -8.18 -8.64 1.91
CA LEU A 190 -9.20 -9.34 1.12
C LEU A 190 -8.59 -10.24 0.05
N VAL A 191 -7.55 -9.77 -0.64
CA VAL A 191 -6.81 -10.57 -1.61
C VAL A 191 -6.23 -11.81 -0.94
N ARG A 192 -5.58 -11.61 0.20
CA ARG A 192 -5.01 -12.69 0.99
C ARG A 192 -6.06 -13.71 1.45
N PHE A 193 -7.18 -13.28 2.01
CA PHE A 193 -8.21 -14.21 2.48
C PHE A 193 -9.00 -14.86 1.34
N GLY A 194 -9.14 -14.16 0.21
CA GLY A 194 -10.06 -14.53 -0.86
C GLY A 194 -9.43 -15.25 -2.06
N PHE A 195 -8.11 -15.18 -2.23
CA PHE A 195 -7.38 -15.86 -3.30
C PHE A 195 -6.29 -16.80 -2.80
N LEU A 196 -5.68 -16.51 -1.65
CA LEU A 196 -4.47 -17.21 -1.22
C LEU A 196 -4.77 -18.19 -0.08
N SER A 197 -4.18 -19.38 -0.16
CA SER A 197 -4.19 -20.33 0.94
C SER A 197 -3.13 -19.99 2.00
N GLU A 198 -3.22 -20.61 3.18
CA GLU A 198 -2.14 -20.55 4.18
C GLU A 198 -0.79 -21.01 3.63
N SER A 199 -0.79 -22.01 2.74
CA SER A 199 0.44 -22.47 2.07
C SER A 199 1.02 -21.42 1.15
N ASP A 200 0.18 -20.67 0.43
CA ASP A 200 0.62 -19.58 -0.44
C ASP A 200 1.22 -18.44 0.39
N LEU A 201 0.59 -18.07 1.51
CA LEU A 201 1.16 -17.07 2.41
C LEU A 201 2.53 -17.51 2.93
N ARG A 202 2.70 -18.76 3.36
CA ARG A 202 4.01 -19.28 3.78
C ARG A 202 5.01 -19.23 2.63
N GLU A 203 4.61 -19.61 1.42
CA GLU A 203 5.46 -19.50 0.22
C GLU A 203 5.91 -18.05 -0.02
N TYR A 204 5.01 -17.08 0.09
CA TYR A 204 5.31 -15.66 -0.01
C TYR A 204 6.31 -15.19 1.05
N LEU A 205 6.13 -15.58 2.31
CA LEU A 205 7.08 -15.23 3.38
C LEU A 205 8.47 -15.82 3.11
N ARG A 206 8.55 -17.05 2.58
CA ARG A 206 9.83 -17.64 2.17
C ARG A 206 10.47 -16.87 1.03
N LEU A 207 9.67 -16.43 0.04
CA LEU A 207 10.12 -15.56 -1.04
C LEU A 207 10.75 -14.27 -0.50
N ARG A 208 10.17 -13.70 0.57
CA ARG A 208 10.62 -12.51 1.29
C ARG A 208 11.82 -12.75 2.22
N GLY A 209 12.20 -14.00 2.48
CA GLY A 209 13.21 -14.34 3.48
C GLY A 209 12.72 -14.15 4.93
N LEU A 210 11.42 -14.35 5.17
CA LEU A 210 10.71 -14.08 6.42
C LEU A 210 10.13 -15.36 7.06
N GLU A 211 10.80 -16.51 6.88
CA GLU A 211 10.30 -17.84 7.29
C GLU A 211 10.06 -17.93 8.82
N ASP A 212 10.88 -17.23 9.60
CA ASP A 212 10.85 -17.20 11.07
C ASP A 212 10.34 -15.84 11.60
N ILE A 213 9.28 -15.30 11.00
CA ILE A 213 8.65 -14.09 11.53
C ILE A 213 8.15 -14.34 12.96
N GLU A 214 8.94 -13.92 13.94
CA GLU A 214 8.48 -13.70 15.29
C GLU A 214 7.77 -12.35 15.32
N ARG A 215 6.63 -12.27 16.01
CA ARG A 215 5.84 -11.05 16.16
C ARG A 215 6.61 -10.02 17.02
N LYS A 216 7.57 -9.33 16.41
CA LYS A 216 8.44 -8.33 17.08
C LYS A 216 7.73 -6.99 17.24
N ARG A 217 6.89 -6.60 16.27
CA ARG A 217 6.03 -5.41 16.31
C ARG A 217 4.61 -5.71 15.83
N LEU A 218 3.70 -4.75 16.03
CA LEU A 218 2.30 -4.86 15.64
C LEU A 218 2.14 -5.20 14.15
N HIS A 219 2.95 -4.57 13.30
CA HIS A 219 2.94 -4.69 11.83
C HIS A 219 3.82 -5.82 11.27
N ASP A 220 4.48 -6.61 12.13
CA ASP A 220 5.38 -7.69 11.68
C ASP A 220 4.69 -9.05 11.61
N ASN A 221 3.36 -9.13 11.80
CA ASN A 221 2.69 -10.42 11.63
C ASN A 221 2.46 -10.73 10.14
N PRO A 222 2.43 -12.01 9.73
CA PRO A 222 2.41 -12.40 8.32
C PRO A 222 1.31 -11.76 7.46
N GLU A 223 0.11 -11.63 8.02
CA GLU A 223 -1.05 -11.09 7.30
C GLU A 223 -0.90 -9.59 7.07
N GLU A 224 -0.43 -8.85 8.08
CA GLU A 224 -0.16 -7.41 7.98
C GLU A 224 1.00 -7.12 7.03
N VAL A 225 2.05 -7.95 7.06
CA VAL A 225 3.18 -7.83 6.13
C VAL A 225 2.66 -7.98 4.70
N PHE A 226 1.90 -9.04 4.41
CA PHE A 226 1.33 -9.22 3.08
C PHE A 226 0.42 -8.06 2.67
N ALA A 227 -0.47 -7.60 3.54
CA ALA A 227 -1.39 -6.50 3.25
C ALA A 227 -0.65 -5.18 2.98
N GLU A 228 0.39 -4.90 3.76
CA GLU A 228 1.23 -3.72 3.55
C GLU A 228 2.06 -3.83 2.26
N ASP A 229 2.54 -5.02 1.92
CA ASP A 229 3.26 -5.27 0.68
C ASP A 229 2.38 -5.08 -0.53
N PHE A 230 1.17 -5.62 -0.47
CA PHE A 230 0.16 -5.44 -1.49
C PHE A 230 -0.13 -3.96 -1.73
N ARG A 231 -0.38 -3.21 -0.64
CA ARG A 231 -0.53 -1.75 -0.72
C ARG A 231 0.69 -1.10 -1.36
N TRP A 232 1.90 -1.44 -0.92
CA TRP A 232 3.13 -0.83 -1.44
C TRP A 232 3.30 -1.05 -2.95
N LEU A 233 3.01 -2.27 -3.44
CA LEU A 233 3.26 -2.67 -4.82
C LEU A 233 2.17 -2.25 -5.81
N PHE A 234 0.91 -2.18 -5.36
CA PHE A 234 -0.26 -1.98 -6.22
C PHE A 234 -1.08 -0.74 -5.89
N GLY A 235 -0.87 -0.14 -4.72
CA GLY A 235 -1.57 1.09 -4.32
C GLY A 235 -1.12 2.30 -5.13
N THR A 236 -1.97 3.32 -5.13
CA THR A 236 -1.66 4.60 -5.79
C THR A 236 -0.49 5.32 -5.11
N GLU A 237 0.06 6.33 -5.79
CA GLU A 237 1.03 7.26 -5.17
C GLU A 237 0.48 7.86 -3.86
N ARG A 238 -0.84 8.12 -3.77
CA ARG A 238 -1.47 8.62 -2.54
C ARG A 238 -1.40 7.60 -1.42
N ALA A 239 -1.77 6.35 -1.67
CA ALA A 239 -1.66 5.28 -0.69
C ALA A 239 -0.20 5.08 -0.22
N ASN A 240 0.77 5.34 -1.10
CA ASN A 240 2.20 5.21 -0.85
C ASN A 240 2.89 6.45 -0.23
N GLN A 241 2.13 7.52 0.06
CA GLN A 241 2.66 8.63 0.86
C GLN A 241 2.88 8.26 2.33
N VAL A 242 2.21 7.21 2.80
CA VAL A 242 2.43 6.64 4.14
C VAL A 242 3.62 5.70 4.09
N GLU A 243 4.55 5.92 5.04
CA GLU A 243 5.75 5.11 5.21
C GLU A 243 5.41 3.63 5.36
N TYR A 244 6.22 2.78 4.73
CA TYR A 244 6.16 1.34 4.91
C TYR A 244 6.46 0.97 6.36
N ARG A 245 5.47 0.41 7.06
CA ARG A 245 5.51 0.21 8.52
C ARG A 245 6.22 -1.06 9.02
N PRO A 246 6.23 -2.20 8.29
CA PRO A 246 6.94 -3.39 8.71
C PRO A 246 8.43 -3.12 8.95
N SER A 247 9.04 -3.86 9.86
CA SER A 247 10.47 -3.70 10.20
C SER A 247 11.43 -4.23 9.13
N TYR A 248 10.89 -4.74 8.03
CA TYR A 248 11.60 -5.36 6.93
C TYR A 248 11.77 -4.39 5.76
N PRO A 249 12.71 -4.63 4.82
CA PRO A 249 12.80 -3.84 3.60
C PRO A 249 11.51 -3.90 2.78
N GLU A 250 11.22 -2.80 2.09
CA GLU A 250 10.10 -2.68 1.13
C GLU A 250 10.15 -3.82 0.07
N PRO A 251 8.99 -4.38 -0.35
CA PRO A 251 8.95 -5.38 -1.43
C PRO A 251 9.37 -4.78 -2.77
N GLY A 252 9.77 -5.64 -3.71
CA GLY A 252 10.12 -5.26 -5.07
C GLY A 252 9.41 -6.07 -6.15
N GLU A 253 9.98 -6.06 -7.35
CA GLU A 253 9.40 -6.70 -8.54
C GLU A 253 9.26 -8.22 -8.40
N LYS A 254 10.11 -8.87 -7.60
CA LYS A 254 10.04 -10.31 -7.34
C LYS A 254 8.73 -10.68 -6.65
N GLU A 255 8.39 -9.94 -5.59
CA GLU A 255 7.16 -10.11 -4.82
C GLU A 255 5.93 -9.75 -5.65
N LYS A 256 6.02 -8.66 -6.42
CA LYS A 256 4.95 -8.23 -7.33
C LYS A 256 4.62 -9.29 -8.37
N THR A 257 5.65 -9.85 -9.01
CA THR A 257 5.50 -10.91 -10.02
C THR A 257 4.83 -12.14 -9.40
N TRP A 258 5.27 -12.56 -8.22
CA TRP A 258 4.67 -13.71 -7.54
C TRP A 258 3.18 -13.48 -7.21
N ILE A 259 2.81 -12.27 -6.74
CA ILE A 259 1.40 -11.95 -6.45
C ILE A 259 0.58 -12.03 -7.74
N LEU A 260 1.05 -11.43 -8.84
CA LEU A 260 0.37 -11.49 -10.13
C LEU A 260 0.19 -12.93 -10.60
N GLU A 261 1.22 -13.77 -10.53
CA GLU A 261 1.15 -15.18 -10.92
C GLU A 261 0.12 -15.98 -10.12
N LYS A 262 -0.02 -15.72 -8.81
CA LYS A 262 -1.00 -16.40 -7.95
C LYS A 262 -2.42 -15.93 -8.17
N LEU A 263 -2.59 -14.71 -8.67
CA LEU A 263 -3.89 -14.12 -8.96
C LEU A 263 -4.44 -14.50 -10.34
N GLY A 264 -3.57 -14.95 -11.27
CA GLY A 264 -3.93 -15.34 -12.64
C GLY A 264 -3.99 -14.16 -13.60
#